data_AF-A0A2D0KMF1-F1
#
_entry.id   AF-A0A2D0KMF1-F1
#
_cell.length_a   1.000
_cell.length_b   1.000
_cell.length_c   1.000
_cell.angle_alpha   90.00
_cell.angle_beta   90.00
_cell.angle_gamma   90.00
#
_symmetry.space_group_name_H-M   'P 1'
#
loop_
_entity.id
_entity.type
_entity.pdbx_description
1 polymer ?
#
loop_
_entity_poly.entity_id
_entity_poly.type
_entity_poly.pdbx_seq_one_letter_code
_entity_poly.pdbx_strand_id
1 'polypeptide(L)'
;MTCRVQLIGIYPDAHMYITSTFYDGYAINEFTVACHGVADGLLIDGNIWPPDAVAECIQSCTTVYPLHKIHIIACNSANHDIASTAAKISSIIRDTEVKGYVGSVYINFRHEDVYQNYLASGNNSASIERYLERTAVTGRIHTNNVNNYYCIVFKNGIMERWRSI
;
A
#
# COMPACT_ATOMS: atom_id res chain seq x y z
N MET A 1 -6.23 21.64 0.79
CA MET A 1 -5.92 20.20 0.95
C MET A 1 -4.46 20.09 1.33
N THR A 2 -4.18 19.57 2.52
CA THR A 2 -2.82 19.22 2.95
C THR A 2 -2.71 17.71 3.02
N CYS A 3 -1.56 17.19 2.61
CA CYS A 3 -1.23 15.77 2.65
C CYS A 3 -0.03 15.62 3.57
N ARG A 4 -0.10 14.70 4.53
CA ARG A 4 1.04 14.31 5.36
C ARG A 4 1.33 12.84 5.18
N VAL A 5 2.61 12.49 5.15
CA VAL A 5 3.05 11.10 5.12
C VAL A 5 3.75 10.76 6.43
N GLN A 6 3.42 9.60 6.98
CA GLN A 6 4.14 8.97 8.07
C GLN A 6 4.79 7.69 7.54
N LEU A 7 6.11 7.62 7.56
CA LEU A 7 6.83 6.40 7.18
C LEU A 7 6.66 5.36 8.30
N ILE A 8 6.26 4.15 7.92
CA ILE A 8 6.10 3.02 8.84
C ILE A 8 7.31 2.10 8.79
N GLY A 9 7.77 1.77 7.58
CA GLY A 9 8.89 0.88 7.37
C GLY A 9 9.49 1.04 5.99
N ILE A 10 10.79 0.81 5.88
CA ILE A 10 11.54 0.86 4.64
C ILE A 10 12.57 -0.25 4.61
N TYR A 11 12.57 -0.99 3.52
CA TYR A 11 13.36 -2.19 3.28
C TYR A 11 13.91 -2.13 1.85
N PRO A 12 14.91 -2.95 1.50
CA PRO A 12 15.42 -3.01 0.14
C PRO A 12 14.33 -3.33 -0.92
N ASP A 13 13.35 -4.15 -0.56
CA ASP A 13 12.30 -4.69 -1.45
C ASP A 13 10.89 -4.15 -1.15
N ALA A 14 10.73 -3.34 -0.09
CA ALA A 14 9.44 -2.87 0.36
C ALA A 14 9.48 -1.51 1.04
N HIS A 15 8.39 -0.76 0.98
CA HIS A 15 8.18 0.38 1.86
C HIS A 15 6.70 0.52 2.24
N MET A 16 6.47 1.04 3.44
CA MET A 16 5.15 1.16 4.06
C MET A 16 4.99 2.55 4.64
N TYR A 17 3.84 3.16 4.43
CA TYR A 17 3.54 4.49 4.95
C TYR A 17 2.04 4.73 5.08
N ILE A 18 1.69 5.64 5.97
CA ILE A 18 0.34 6.18 6.08
C ILE A 18 0.33 7.55 5.41
N THR A 19 -0.69 7.80 4.59
CA THR A 19 -0.99 9.15 4.11
C THR A 19 -2.26 9.66 4.76
N SER A 20 -2.18 10.85 5.36
CA SER A 20 -3.33 11.57 5.89
C SER A 20 -3.64 12.77 5.02
N THR A 21 -4.83 12.76 4.41
CA THR A 21 -5.32 13.87 3.61
C THR A 21 -6.36 14.65 4.41
N PHE A 22 -6.10 15.94 4.63
CA PHE A 22 -6.94 16.81 5.44
C PHE A 22 -7.83 17.69 4.56
N TYR A 23 -9.11 17.70 4.91
CA TYR A 23 -10.17 18.51 4.32
C TYR A 23 -10.98 19.11 5.46
N ASP A 24 -11.15 20.43 5.49
CA ASP A 24 -12.01 21.21 6.40
C ASP A 24 -12.69 20.43 7.56
N GLY A 25 -11.87 20.02 8.55
CA GLY A 25 -12.33 19.35 9.78
C GLY A 25 -12.27 17.82 9.82
N TYR A 26 -11.94 17.13 8.73
CA TYR A 26 -11.80 15.68 8.65
C TYR A 26 -10.49 15.22 7.98
N ALA A 27 -10.05 14.01 8.32
CA ALA A 27 -8.84 13.40 7.78
C ALA A 27 -9.15 12.02 7.18
N ILE A 28 -8.73 11.81 5.93
CA ILE A 28 -8.77 10.51 5.26
C ILE A 28 -7.39 9.88 5.40
N ASN A 29 -7.33 8.75 6.13
CA ASN A 29 -6.10 8.00 6.33
C ASN A 29 -6.05 6.80 5.39
N GLU A 30 -4.94 6.66 4.68
CA GLU A 30 -4.68 5.56 3.77
C GLU A 30 -3.35 4.90 4.11
N PHE A 31 -3.36 3.60 4.43
CA PHE A 31 -2.14 2.81 4.57
C PHE A 31 -1.71 2.30 3.20
N THR A 32 -0.43 2.43 2.86
CA THR A 32 0.13 1.89 1.63
C THR A 32 1.30 0.97 1.95
N VAL A 33 1.28 -0.23 1.38
CA VAL A 33 2.44 -1.12 1.28
C VAL A 33 2.77 -1.31 -0.20
N ALA A 34 4.03 -1.04 -0.55
CA ALA A 34 4.55 -1.25 -1.89
C ALA A 34 5.71 -2.23 -1.82
N CYS A 35 5.56 -3.37 -2.51
CA CYS A 35 6.48 -4.51 -2.42
C CYS A 35 6.24 -5.49 -3.58
N HIS A 36 6.96 -6.61 -3.59
CA HIS A 36 6.65 -7.72 -4.49
C HIS A 36 5.53 -8.60 -3.92
N GLY A 37 4.59 -9.01 -4.79
CA GLY A 37 3.59 -10.01 -4.45
C GLY A 37 4.05 -11.40 -4.88
N VAL A 38 3.79 -12.38 -4.02
CA VAL A 38 4.09 -13.80 -4.24
C VAL A 38 2.83 -14.63 -3.97
N ALA A 39 2.84 -15.92 -4.32
CA ALA A 39 1.65 -16.77 -4.24
C ALA A 39 0.97 -16.75 -2.85
N ASP A 40 1.76 -16.69 -1.78
CA ASP A 40 1.27 -16.82 -0.40
C ASP A 40 1.27 -15.50 0.39
N GLY A 41 1.53 -14.35 -0.25
CA GLY A 41 1.56 -13.08 0.46
C GLY A 41 2.44 -12.00 -0.18
N LEU A 42 3.10 -11.22 0.66
CA LEU A 42 3.95 -10.10 0.27
C LEU A 42 5.41 -10.39 0.64
N LEU A 43 6.35 -10.11 -0.26
CA LEU A 43 7.77 -10.18 0.04
C LEU A 43 8.22 -8.87 0.68
N ILE A 44 8.60 -8.92 1.96
CA ILE A 44 9.01 -7.77 2.76
C ILE A 44 10.27 -8.17 3.53
N ASP A 45 11.35 -7.41 3.35
CA ASP A 45 12.64 -7.66 3.97
C ASP A 45 13.19 -9.06 3.66
N GLY A 46 13.00 -9.52 2.41
CA GLY A 46 13.38 -10.87 1.99
C GLY A 46 12.54 -12.00 2.58
N ASN A 47 11.48 -11.70 3.35
CA ASN A 47 10.61 -12.68 3.99
C ASN A 47 9.20 -12.64 3.37
N ILE A 48 8.54 -13.79 3.27
CA ILE A 48 7.15 -13.87 2.83
C ILE A 48 6.25 -13.58 4.04
N TRP A 49 5.55 -12.45 3.99
CA TRP A 49 4.55 -12.07 4.98
C TRP A 49 3.18 -12.54 4.51
N PRO A 50 2.55 -13.51 5.21
CA PRO A 50 1.20 -13.93 4.89
C PRO A 50 0.19 -12.81 5.19
N PRO A 51 -1.03 -12.87 4.62
CA PRO A 51 -2.06 -11.85 4.81
C PRO A 51 -2.32 -11.46 6.27
N ASP A 52 -2.32 -12.45 7.18
CA ASP A 52 -2.55 -12.23 8.60
C ASP A 52 -1.43 -11.40 9.26
N ALA A 53 -0.18 -11.68 8.93
CA ALA A 53 0.97 -10.93 9.43
C ALA A 53 0.99 -9.49 8.89
N VAL A 54 0.61 -9.30 7.63
CA VAL A 54 0.46 -7.96 7.03
C VAL A 54 -0.66 -7.20 7.75
N ALA A 55 -1.81 -7.85 8.00
CA ALA A 55 -2.93 -7.23 8.69
C ALA A 55 -2.57 -6.85 10.14
N GLU A 56 -1.89 -7.73 10.88
CA GLU A 56 -1.40 -7.47 12.24
C GLU A 56 -0.44 -6.27 12.26
N CYS A 57 0.51 -6.22 11.32
CA CYS A 57 1.39 -5.07 11.16
C CYS A 57 0.59 -3.77 10.94
N ILE A 58 -0.34 -3.76 9.97
CA ILE A 58 -1.16 -2.58 9.68
C ILE A 58 -1.93 -2.13 10.93
N GLN A 59 -2.59 -3.05 11.63
CA GLN A 59 -3.35 -2.73 12.84
C GLN A 59 -2.46 -2.17 13.95
N SER A 60 -1.27 -2.75 14.17
CA SER A 60 -0.30 -2.27 15.15
C SER A 60 0.15 -0.82 14.89
N CYS A 61 0.27 -0.45 13.60
CA CYS A 61 0.70 0.88 13.17
C CYS A 61 -0.45 1.90 13.10
N THR A 62 -1.71 1.46 13.18
CA THR A 62 -2.91 2.28 12.93
C THR A 62 -3.88 2.33 14.10
N THR A 63 -3.45 1.89 15.28
CA THR A 63 -4.24 1.87 16.53
C THR A 63 -4.89 3.20 16.91
N VAL A 64 -4.40 4.33 16.39
CA VAL A 64 -4.91 5.69 16.68
C VAL A 64 -5.61 6.36 15.49
N TYR A 65 -5.70 5.71 14.33
CA TYR A 65 -6.29 6.30 13.12
C TYR A 65 -7.32 5.36 12.48
N PRO A 66 -8.59 5.78 12.32
CA PRO A 66 -9.50 5.03 11.47
C PRO A 66 -8.97 5.06 10.04
N LEU A 67 -8.54 3.90 9.55
CA LEU A 67 -8.15 3.72 8.16
C LEU A 67 -9.40 3.73 7.28
N HIS A 68 -9.35 4.53 6.24
CA HIS A 68 -10.40 4.54 5.22
C HIS A 68 -10.04 3.57 4.09
N LYS A 69 -8.75 3.46 3.81
CA LYS A 69 -8.21 2.62 2.74
C LYS A 69 -6.89 1.98 3.12
N ILE A 70 -6.68 0.76 2.65
CA ILE A 70 -5.40 0.06 2.59
C ILE A 70 -5.10 -0.18 1.11
N HIS A 71 -3.86 0.10 0.72
CA HIS A 71 -3.41 -0.04 -0.64
C HIS A 71 -2.24 -1.01 -0.71
N ILE A 72 -2.45 -2.14 -1.36
CA ILE A 72 -1.46 -3.21 -1.52
C ILE A 72 -0.92 -3.14 -2.93
N ILE A 73 0.13 -2.35 -3.11
CA ILE A 73 0.83 -2.17 -4.37
C ILE A 73 1.83 -3.33 -4.53
N ALA A 74 1.31 -4.46 -5.01
CA ALA A 74 2.07 -5.67 -5.23
C ALA A 74 1.44 -6.51 -6.35
N CYS A 75 2.27 -7.16 -7.17
CA CYS A 75 1.81 -8.00 -8.27
C CYS A 75 0.90 -9.13 -7.75
N ASN A 76 -0.20 -9.41 -8.44
CA ASN A 76 -1.15 -10.47 -8.08
C ASN A 76 -1.67 -10.40 -6.62
N SER A 77 -1.65 -9.23 -5.99
CA SER A 77 -2.20 -9.05 -4.64
C SER A 77 -3.73 -9.18 -4.60
N ALA A 78 -4.38 -9.10 -5.76
CA ALA A 78 -5.78 -9.41 -5.96
C ALA A 78 -5.98 -10.40 -7.12
N ASN A 79 -7.08 -11.13 -7.02
CA ASN A 79 -7.73 -11.85 -8.12
C ASN A 79 -9.24 -11.86 -7.81
N HIS A 80 -10.08 -12.38 -8.70
CA HIS A 80 -11.52 -12.47 -8.43
C HIS A 80 -11.89 -13.48 -7.32
N ASP A 81 -10.90 -14.15 -6.72
CA ASP A 81 -11.06 -15.11 -5.63
C ASP A 81 -10.91 -14.40 -4.26
N ILE A 82 -11.76 -14.81 -3.32
CA ILE A 82 -11.71 -14.43 -1.90
C ILE A 82 -10.41 -14.88 -1.22
N ALA A 83 -9.66 -15.79 -1.84
CA ALA A 83 -8.38 -16.26 -1.32
C ALA A 83 -7.20 -15.30 -1.56
N SER A 84 -7.36 -14.24 -2.36
CA SER A 84 -6.28 -13.27 -2.61
C SER A 84 -5.82 -12.55 -1.35
N THR A 85 -4.56 -12.10 -1.34
CA THR A 85 -3.94 -11.36 -0.23
C THR A 85 -4.78 -10.15 0.18
N ALA A 86 -5.25 -9.35 -0.79
CA ALA A 86 -6.10 -8.20 -0.52
C ALA A 86 -7.47 -8.58 0.07
N ALA A 87 -8.10 -9.65 -0.43
CA ALA A 87 -9.37 -10.12 0.10
C ALA A 87 -9.23 -10.61 1.56
N LYS A 88 -8.18 -11.40 1.86
CA LYS A 88 -7.88 -11.88 3.22
C LYS A 88 -7.58 -10.74 4.20
N ILE A 89 -6.75 -9.77 3.81
CA ILE A 89 -6.51 -8.58 4.67
C ILE A 89 -7.82 -7.82 4.91
N SER A 90 -8.68 -7.72 3.90
CA SER A 90 -9.99 -7.05 4.01
C SER A 90 -10.97 -7.78 4.94
N SER A 91 -10.87 -9.10 5.10
CA SER A 91 -11.72 -9.83 6.04
C SER A 91 -11.29 -9.65 7.50
N ILE A 92 -9.99 -9.40 7.72
CA ILE A 92 -9.39 -9.17 9.05
C ILE A 92 -9.57 -7.70 9.47
N ILE A 93 -9.17 -6.76 8.62
CA ILE A 93 -9.30 -5.32 8.87
C ILE A 93 -10.64 -4.85 8.30
N ARG A 94 -11.68 -5.03 9.11
CA ARG A 94 -13.06 -4.71 8.73
C ARG A 94 -13.29 -3.21 8.55
N ASP A 95 -14.36 -2.90 7.82
CA ASP A 95 -14.87 -1.55 7.54
C ASP A 95 -13.88 -0.61 6.83
N THR A 96 -12.78 -1.15 6.32
CA THR A 96 -11.74 -0.46 5.56
C THR A 96 -11.74 -0.98 4.12
N GLU A 97 -11.60 -0.09 3.13
CA GLU A 97 -11.41 -0.53 1.75
C GLU A 97 -9.99 -1.08 1.57
N VAL A 98 -9.85 -2.30 1.06
CA VAL A 98 -8.54 -2.86 0.69
C VAL A 98 -8.44 -2.96 -0.81
N LYS A 99 -7.50 -2.22 -1.39
CA LYS A 99 -7.24 -2.21 -2.82
C LYS A 99 -6.02 -3.06 -3.13
N GLY A 100 -6.20 -4.05 -4.01
CA GLY A 100 -5.14 -4.86 -4.59
C GLY A 100 -5.20 -4.88 -6.11
N TYR A 101 -4.30 -5.63 -6.73
CA TYR A 101 -4.07 -5.60 -8.16
C TYR A 101 -3.93 -6.98 -8.78
N VAL A 102 -4.54 -7.13 -9.96
CA VAL A 102 -4.40 -8.33 -10.79
C VAL A 102 -3.26 -8.13 -11.77
N GLY A 103 -2.37 -9.12 -11.90
CA GLY A 103 -1.22 -9.06 -12.79
C GLY A 103 -0.06 -8.23 -12.23
N SER A 104 0.82 -7.77 -13.13
CA SER A 104 2.02 -7.00 -12.77
C SER A 104 1.70 -5.55 -12.43
N VAL A 105 2.21 -5.07 -11.29
CA VAL A 105 2.08 -3.68 -10.82
C VAL A 105 3.41 -2.95 -10.95
N TYR A 106 3.38 -1.70 -11.40
CA TYR A 106 4.50 -0.77 -11.31
C TYR A 106 4.04 0.55 -10.70
N ILE A 107 4.94 1.19 -9.95
CA ILE A 107 4.77 2.54 -9.40
C ILE A 107 5.86 3.47 -9.91
N ASN A 108 5.58 4.77 -9.90
CA ASN A 108 6.42 5.82 -10.48
C ASN A 108 7.82 5.93 -9.87
N PHE A 109 7.97 5.38 -8.67
CA PHE A 109 9.18 5.40 -7.89
C PHE A 109 9.42 3.98 -7.42
N ARG A 110 10.57 3.39 -7.77
CA ARG A 110 10.85 2.01 -7.40
C ARG A 110 11.18 1.93 -5.92
N HIS A 111 10.90 0.79 -5.28
CA HIS A 111 11.32 0.57 -3.89
C HIS A 111 12.82 0.82 -3.72
N GLU A 112 13.64 0.41 -4.71
CA GLU A 112 15.09 0.61 -4.71
C GLU A 112 15.44 2.10 -4.66
N ASP A 113 14.75 2.93 -5.44
CA ASP A 113 15.00 4.38 -5.45
C ASP A 113 14.66 5.00 -4.09
N VAL A 114 13.58 4.56 -3.45
CA VAL A 114 13.20 5.04 -2.10
C VAL A 114 14.22 4.58 -1.06
N TYR A 115 14.65 3.32 -1.12
CA TYR A 115 15.62 2.74 -0.21
C TYR A 115 17.00 3.41 -0.33
N GLN A 116 17.50 3.61 -1.56
CA GLN A 116 18.76 4.32 -1.78
C GLN A 116 18.69 5.78 -1.32
N ASN A 117 17.56 6.47 -1.54
CA ASN A 117 17.36 7.81 -0.97
C ASN A 117 17.37 7.80 0.56
N TYR A 118 16.82 6.75 1.19
CA TYR A 118 16.83 6.62 2.65
C TYR A 118 18.25 6.44 3.17
N LEU A 119 19.03 5.54 2.59
CA LEU A 119 20.44 5.35 2.92
C LEU A 119 21.25 6.64 2.70
N ALA A 120 21.08 7.30 1.56
CA ALA A 120 21.78 8.54 1.22
C ALA A 120 21.45 9.70 2.16
N SER A 121 20.24 9.70 2.74
CA SER A 121 19.81 10.70 3.73
C SER A 121 20.32 10.45 5.16
N GLY A 122 21.16 9.42 5.36
CA GLY A 122 21.61 9.00 6.68
C GLY A 122 20.48 8.35 7.49
N ASN A 123 19.61 7.58 6.83
CA ASN A 123 18.45 6.92 7.43
C ASN A 123 17.43 7.90 8.05
N ASN A 124 17.26 9.08 7.44
CA ASN A 124 16.36 10.11 7.95
C ASN A 124 14.95 9.94 7.38
N SER A 125 14.04 9.37 8.18
CA SER A 125 12.64 9.15 7.81
C SER A 125 11.93 10.44 7.34
N ALA A 126 12.19 11.60 7.95
CA ALA A 126 11.52 12.85 7.59
C ALA A 126 11.83 13.32 6.15
N SER A 127 13.03 12.99 5.64
CA SER A 127 13.39 13.29 4.25
C SER A 127 12.59 12.42 3.27
N ILE A 128 12.37 11.16 3.63
CA ILE A 128 11.58 10.22 2.83
C ILE A 128 10.10 10.56 2.89
N GLU A 129 9.58 10.91 4.06
CA GLU A 129 8.20 11.40 4.20
C GLU A 129 7.94 12.59 3.28
N ARG A 130 8.82 13.60 3.26
CA ARG A 130 8.70 14.74 2.33
C ARG A 130 8.79 14.36 0.86
N TYR A 131 9.64 13.37 0.52
CA TYR A 131 9.72 12.85 -0.84
C TYR A 131 8.40 12.18 -1.22
N LEU A 132 7.90 11.29 -0.37
CA LEU A 132 6.64 10.59 -0.56
C LEU A 132 5.45 11.56 -0.56
N GLU A 133 5.42 12.62 0.24
CA GLU A 133 4.37 13.65 0.21
C GLU A 133 4.25 14.28 -1.18
N ARG A 134 5.38 14.64 -1.81
CA ARG A 134 5.38 15.23 -3.16
C ARG A 134 4.87 14.22 -4.19
N THR A 135 5.37 13.00 -4.14
CA THR A 135 5.04 11.96 -5.13
C THR A 135 3.63 11.37 -4.92
N ALA A 136 3.15 11.35 -3.68
CA ALA A 136 1.82 10.87 -3.32
C ALA A 136 0.72 11.84 -3.74
N VAL A 137 1.03 13.13 -3.85
CA VAL A 137 0.11 14.17 -4.31
C VAL A 137 0.03 14.23 -5.84
N THR A 138 1.12 13.92 -6.56
CA THR A 138 1.20 14.07 -8.03
C THR A 138 0.82 12.83 -8.84
N GLY A 139 0.22 11.81 -8.21
CA GLY A 139 -0.24 10.59 -8.87
C GLY A 139 0.55 9.37 -8.38
N ARG A 140 -0.01 8.64 -7.40
CA ARG A 140 0.66 7.53 -6.70
C ARG A 140 1.03 6.33 -7.58
N ILE A 141 0.29 6.10 -8.66
CA ILE A 141 0.43 4.93 -9.54
C ILE A 141 0.28 5.40 -10.99
N HIS A 142 1.36 5.41 -11.78
CA HIS A 142 1.24 5.19 -13.22
C HIS A 142 1.63 3.76 -13.51
N THR A 143 0.66 2.99 -13.93
CA THR A 143 0.88 1.68 -14.52
C THR A 143 1.24 1.91 -15.97
N ASN A 144 2.53 1.99 -16.25
CA ASN A 144 3.04 2.11 -17.61
C ASN A 144 2.49 0.94 -18.46
N ASN A 145 1.41 1.18 -19.22
CA ASN A 145 0.98 0.46 -20.42
C ASN A 145 1.29 -1.05 -20.48
N VAL A 146 0.96 -1.81 -19.43
CA VAL A 146 0.96 -3.29 -19.49
C VAL A 146 -0.47 -3.75 -19.72
N ASN A 147 -0.68 -4.58 -20.76
CA ASN A 147 -2.01 -5.14 -21.04
C ASN A 147 -2.50 -5.98 -19.83
N ASN A 148 -3.81 -5.89 -19.53
CA ASN A 148 -4.53 -6.65 -18.49
C ASN A 148 -4.33 -6.20 -17.02
N TYR A 149 -4.11 -4.91 -16.79
CA TYR A 149 -4.05 -4.36 -15.43
C TYR A 149 -5.40 -3.81 -14.97
N TYR A 150 -5.94 -4.36 -13.88
CA TYR A 150 -7.07 -3.77 -13.17
C TYR A 150 -6.89 -3.93 -11.66
N CYS A 151 -7.41 -2.96 -10.93
CA CYS A 151 -7.47 -3.07 -9.48
C CYS A 151 -8.81 -3.63 -9.03
N ILE A 152 -8.78 -4.34 -7.92
CA ILE A 152 -9.97 -4.82 -7.23
C ILE A 152 -9.97 -4.18 -5.84
N VAL A 153 -11.15 -3.68 -5.44
CA VAL A 153 -11.39 -3.18 -4.08
C VAL A 153 -12.25 -4.18 -3.35
N PHE A 154 -11.77 -4.58 -2.18
CA PHE A 154 -12.44 -5.47 -1.25
C PHE A 154 -12.87 -4.68 -0.01
N LYS A 155 -13.99 -5.08 0.58
CA LYS A 155 -14.41 -4.66 1.92
C LYS A 155 -14.98 -5.85 2.66
N ASN A 156 -14.54 -6.06 3.91
CA ASN A 156 -14.97 -7.18 4.73
C ASN A 156 -14.78 -8.56 4.04
N GLY A 157 -13.72 -8.69 3.22
CA GLY A 157 -13.42 -9.91 2.46
C GLY A 157 -14.22 -10.11 1.18
N ILE A 158 -15.09 -9.17 0.82
CA ILE A 158 -15.96 -9.26 -0.36
C ILE A 158 -15.48 -8.26 -1.41
N MET A 159 -15.41 -8.69 -2.67
CA MET A 159 -15.16 -7.79 -3.79
C MET A 159 -16.31 -6.80 -3.94
N GLU A 160 -16.05 -5.50 -3.77
CA GLU A 160 -17.05 -4.46 -3.98
C GLU A 160 -17.06 -3.95 -5.42
N ARG A 161 -15.87 -3.77 -6.01
CA ARG A 161 -15.71 -3.18 -7.35
C ARG A 161 -14.35 -3.50 -7.95
N TRP A 162 -14.30 -3.47 -9.28
CA TRP A 162 -13.07 -3.47 -10.05
C TRP A 162 -13.00 -2.21 -10.92
N ARG A 163 -11.78 -1.70 -11.18
CA ARG A 163 -11.56 -0.56 -12.06
C ARG A 163 -10.35 -0.81 -12.95
N SER A 164 -10.51 -0.59 -14.26
CA SER A 164 -9.38 -0.32 -15.15
C SER A 164 -8.71 0.98 -14.72
N ILE A 165 -7.38 0.98 -14.66
CA ILE A 165 -6.57 2.14 -14.24
C ILE A 165 -5.97 2.81 -15.46
#